data_AF-A0A7C3R8U3-F1
#
_entry.id   AF-A0A7C3R8U3-F1
#
_cell.length_a   1.000
_cell.length_b   1.000
_cell.length_c   1.000
_cell.angle_alpha   90.00
_cell.angle_beta   90.00
_cell.angle_gamma   90.00
#
_symmetry.space_group_name_H-M   'P 1'
#
loop_
_entity.id
_entity.type
_entity.pdbx_description
1 polymer ?
#
loop_
_entity_poly.entity_id
_entity_poly.type
_entity_poly.pdbx_seq_one_letter_code
_entity_poly.pdbx_strand_id
1 'polypeptide(L)'
;MISLLSYEGKYKHLIDDNLTKFYNYAVSIMPESTLETYIYGILRFLDYLKVDNTPLDGEISVDKFISNLMKEGKNPATVNTYIYGVEKYLKFLSNNVGINATIKYSQLPKLIMEPKNALTDKQVLHYFKVVDTYFKDPYKTLLKVLPLSGLRIKEILSLRLQDVIKTKSGYIIKVLNTKGGKYREVPILTYGNKILSEYLSGWRTKFHIDGVDMLFPKPYKDRIRNKPIAYTSVFKKVKAIGEYMGIKWLTPHSFRATYATKLANSGVNTITIMKLLGHSSPSTTTIYDRPSAEDLSNRIKNIEYKEDKK
;
A
#
# COMPACT_ATOMS: atom_id res chain seq x y z
N MET A 1 0.16 -1.10 21.47
CA MET A 1 1.45 -0.62 22.02
C MET A 1 2.39 -1.81 22.01
N ILE A 2 2.97 -2.07 20.84
CA ILE A 2 3.94 -3.17 20.69
C ILE A 2 5.25 -2.61 21.24
N SER A 3 5.57 -2.94 22.48
CA SER A 3 6.85 -2.60 23.12
C SER A 3 7.97 -3.45 22.49
N LEU A 4 9.24 -3.02 22.63
CA LEU A 4 10.41 -3.90 22.39
C LEU A 4 10.27 -5.26 23.11
N LEU A 5 9.50 -5.31 24.20
CA LEU A 5 9.11 -6.51 24.94
C LEU A 5 8.30 -7.52 24.11
N SER A 6 7.66 -7.12 23.01
CA SER A 6 6.98 -8.06 22.10
C SER A 6 7.93 -9.00 21.35
N TYR A 7 9.23 -8.68 21.32
CA TYR A 7 10.28 -9.52 20.74
C TYR A 7 10.85 -10.54 21.76
N GLU A 8 10.11 -10.86 22.81
CA GLU A 8 10.47 -11.69 23.98
C GLU A 8 10.94 -13.14 23.70
N GLY A 9 11.05 -13.54 22.43
CA GLY A 9 11.64 -14.82 22.01
C GLY A 9 13.15 -14.77 21.78
N LYS A 10 13.61 -15.41 20.68
CA LYS A 10 15.03 -15.60 20.31
C LYS A 10 15.92 -14.36 20.46
N TYR A 11 15.39 -13.16 20.23
CA TYR A 11 16.17 -11.93 20.12
C TYR A 11 16.19 -11.06 21.39
N LYS A 12 15.52 -11.47 22.48
CA LYS A 12 15.44 -10.67 23.72
C LYS A 12 16.83 -10.28 24.25
N HIS A 13 17.79 -11.19 24.14
CA HIS A 13 19.17 -11.00 24.60
C HIS A 13 20.00 -10.02 23.74
N LEU A 14 19.46 -9.53 22.62
CA LEU A 14 20.11 -8.54 21.73
C LEU A 14 19.52 -7.13 21.93
N ILE A 15 18.52 -6.97 22.78
CA ILE A 15 17.92 -5.67 23.08
C ILE A 15 18.80 -5.00 24.13
N ASP A 16 19.70 -4.13 23.67
CA ASP A 16 20.60 -3.35 24.51
C ASP A 16 20.13 -1.89 24.66
N ASP A 17 20.89 -1.10 25.42
CA ASP A 17 20.62 0.33 25.63
C ASP A 17 20.61 1.11 24.32
N ASN A 18 21.44 0.71 23.35
CA ASN A 18 21.58 1.41 22.07
C ASN A 18 20.35 1.21 21.18
N LEU A 19 19.86 -0.02 21.07
CA LEU A 19 18.63 -0.34 20.35
C LEU A 19 17.41 0.29 21.03
N THR A 20 17.40 0.34 22.36
CA THR A 20 16.35 1.01 23.14
C THR A 20 16.33 2.53 22.87
N LYS A 21 17.50 3.17 22.87
CA LYS A 21 17.64 4.60 22.48
C LYS A 21 17.17 4.84 21.04
N PHE A 22 17.56 3.98 20.10
CA PHE A 22 17.11 4.08 18.71
C PHE A 22 15.59 3.94 18.59
N TYR A 23 15.00 2.96 19.27
CA TYR A 23 13.54 2.75 19.27
C TYR A 23 12.78 3.99 19.75
N ASN A 24 13.21 4.56 20.88
CA ASN A 24 12.60 5.76 21.46
C ASN A 24 12.77 6.99 20.55
N TYR A 25 13.92 7.12 19.89
CA TYR A 25 14.12 8.14 18.86
C TYR A 25 13.16 7.93 17.67
N ALA A 26 13.13 6.71 17.13
CA ALA A 26 12.45 6.38 15.89
C ALA A 26 10.91 6.42 16.01
N VAL A 27 10.34 6.04 17.16
CA VAL A 27 8.88 6.02 17.37
C VAL A 27 8.26 7.42 17.22
N SER A 28 9.03 8.48 17.50
CA SER A 28 8.57 9.87 17.36
C SER A 28 8.55 10.38 15.92
N ILE A 29 9.25 9.72 14.98
CA ILE A 29 9.50 10.25 13.63
C ILE A 29 9.01 9.33 12.49
N MET A 30 8.58 8.10 12.79
CA MET A 30 8.10 7.18 11.75
C MET A 30 6.90 6.33 12.18
N PRO A 31 6.11 5.80 11.22
CA PRO A 31 4.97 4.94 11.53
C PRO A 31 5.39 3.65 12.24
N GLU A 32 4.57 3.21 13.22
CA GLU A 32 4.79 1.99 14.03
C GLU A 32 5.08 0.77 13.15
N SER A 33 4.30 0.53 12.08
CA SER A 33 4.51 -0.62 11.19
C SER A 33 5.86 -0.59 10.44
N THR A 34 6.39 0.59 10.14
CA THR A 34 7.70 0.74 9.51
C THR A 34 8.80 0.49 10.54
N LEU A 35 8.63 1.04 11.75
CA LEU A 35 9.56 0.82 12.86
C LEU A 35 9.66 -0.66 13.22
N GLU A 36 8.55 -1.38 13.32
CA GLU A 36 8.54 -2.82 13.60
C GLU A 36 9.38 -3.60 12.59
N THR A 37 9.21 -3.30 11.30
CA THR A 37 9.98 -3.98 10.24
C THR A 37 11.48 -3.69 10.35
N TYR A 38 11.85 -2.45 10.69
CA TYR A 38 13.25 -2.07 10.88
C TYR A 38 13.84 -2.72 12.12
N ILE A 39 13.16 -2.68 13.27
CA ILE A 39 13.62 -3.31 14.51
C ILE A 39 13.85 -4.81 14.30
N TYR A 40 12.92 -5.50 13.64
CA TYR A 40 13.12 -6.90 13.32
C TYR A 40 14.36 -7.11 12.43
N GLY A 41 14.55 -6.30 11.38
CA GLY A 41 15.75 -6.35 10.53
C GLY A 41 17.06 -6.07 11.29
N ILE A 42 17.04 -5.12 12.22
CA ILE A 42 18.19 -4.76 13.07
C ILE A 42 18.53 -5.91 14.03
N LEU A 43 17.54 -6.49 14.70
CA LEU A 43 17.75 -7.66 15.57
C LEU A 43 18.36 -8.84 14.81
N ARG A 44 17.90 -9.08 13.57
CA ARG A 44 18.47 -10.10 12.68
C ARG A 44 19.93 -9.82 12.32
N PHE A 45 20.27 -8.56 12.11
CA PHE A 45 21.64 -8.12 11.84
C PHE A 45 22.55 -8.26 13.07
N LEU A 46 22.08 -7.85 14.25
CA LEU A 46 22.83 -8.02 15.51
C LEU A 46 23.07 -9.50 15.84
N ASP A 47 22.08 -10.37 15.58
CA ASP A 47 22.21 -11.83 15.71
C ASP A 47 23.30 -12.36 14.75
N TYR A 48 23.31 -11.87 13.51
CA TYR A 48 24.33 -12.21 12.52
C TYR A 48 25.73 -11.80 12.97
N LEU A 49 25.93 -10.57 13.45
CA LEU A 49 27.22 -10.09 13.94
C LEU A 49 27.73 -10.95 15.09
N LYS A 50 26.83 -11.30 16.03
CA LYS A 50 27.17 -12.14 17.17
C LYS A 50 27.59 -13.54 16.74
N VAL A 51 26.86 -14.16 15.80
CA VAL A 51 27.18 -15.50 15.27
C VAL A 51 28.47 -15.50 14.46
N ASP A 52 28.72 -14.45 13.70
CA ASP A 52 29.93 -14.29 12.86
C ASP A 52 31.12 -13.70 13.65
N ASN A 53 30.96 -13.45 14.95
CA ASN A 53 31.92 -12.80 15.83
C ASN A 53 32.49 -11.50 15.24
N THR A 54 31.64 -10.72 14.56
CA THR A 54 32.01 -9.47 13.91
C THR A 54 31.65 -8.29 14.83
N PRO A 55 32.61 -7.39 15.14
CA PRO A 55 32.33 -6.23 15.98
C PRO A 55 31.41 -5.24 15.26
N LEU A 56 30.59 -4.52 16.04
CA LEU A 56 29.75 -3.43 15.54
C LEU A 56 30.58 -2.14 15.42
N ASP A 57 31.59 -2.13 14.57
CA ASP A 57 32.44 -0.97 14.33
C ASP A 57 33.09 -1.04 12.93
N GLY A 58 33.46 0.11 12.38
CA GLY A 58 34.09 0.21 11.07
C GLY A 58 33.21 -0.28 9.91
N GLU A 59 33.85 -0.72 8.82
CA GLU A 59 33.16 -1.23 7.63
C GLU A 59 32.81 -2.71 7.79
N ILE A 60 31.51 -3.04 7.78
CA ILE A 60 30.99 -4.40 7.98
C ILE A 60 30.44 -4.95 6.67
N SER A 61 30.97 -6.08 6.20
CA SER A 61 30.38 -6.79 5.06
C SER A 61 29.10 -7.52 5.46
N VAL A 62 28.02 -7.31 4.69
CA VAL A 62 26.71 -7.95 4.92
C VAL A 62 26.30 -8.91 3.80
N ASP A 63 27.22 -9.30 2.91
CA ASP A 63 26.90 -10.23 1.81
C ASP A 63 26.47 -11.62 2.31
N LYS A 64 27.10 -12.12 3.38
CA LYS A 64 26.71 -13.39 4.03
C LYS A 64 25.36 -13.26 4.73
N PHE A 65 25.09 -12.12 5.38
CA PHE A 65 23.79 -11.83 5.98
C PHE A 65 22.66 -11.82 4.94
N ILE A 66 22.85 -11.09 3.83
CA ILE A 66 21.91 -11.03 2.71
C ILE A 66 21.67 -12.43 2.14
N SER A 67 22.74 -13.19 1.91
CA SER A 67 22.67 -14.55 1.37
C SER A 67 21.88 -15.50 2.28
N ASN A 68 22.06 -15.41 3.60
CA ASN A 68 21.31 -16.21 4.56
C ASN A 68 19.81 -15.87 4.55
N LEU A 69 19.46 -14.59 4.50
CA LEU A 69 18.05 -14.16 4.39
C LEU A 69 17.39 -14.69 3.11
N MET A 70 18.10 -14.69 1.99
CA MET A 70 17.61 -15.23 0.73
C MET A 70 17.42 -16.75 0.79
N LYS A 71 18.36 -17.49 1.41
CA LYS A 71 18.25 -18.95 1.63
C LYS A 71 17.08 -19.33 2.53
N GLU A 72 16.72 -18.48 3.48
CA GLU A 72 15.50 -18.61 4.30
C GLU A 72 14.20 -18.32 3.52
N GLY A 73 14.27 -17.97 2.24
CA GLY A 73 13.12 -17.68 1.40
C GLY A 73 12.51 -16.29 1.62
N LYS A 74 13.24 -15.35 2.24
CA LYS A 74 12.77 -13.95 2.31
C LYS A 74 12.75 -13.36 0.91
N ASN A 75 11.71 -12.59 0.62
CA ASN A 75 11.63 -11.91 -0.67
C ASN A 75 12.65 -10.74 -0.72
N PRO A 76 13.13 -10.36 -1.92
CA PRO A 76 14.07 -9.25 -2.11
C PRO A 76 13.66 -7.93 -1.47
N ALA A 77 12.37 -7.58 -1.49
CA ALA A 77 11.86 -6.33 -0.91
C ALA A 77 12.03 -6.31 0.61
N THR A 78 11.76 -7.43 1.27
CA THR A 78 11.95 -7.60 2.71
C THR A 78 13.42 -7.47 3.07
N VAL A 79 14.33 -8.12 2.32
CA VAL A 79 15.77 -8.01 2.55
C VAL A 79 16.23 -6.55 2.42
N ASN A 80 15.85 -5.87 1.35
CA ASN A 80 16.20 -4.46 1.14
C ASN A 80 15.64 -3.55 2.26
N THR A 81 14.45 -3.86 2.76
CA THR A 81 13.86 -3.13 3.89
C THR A 81 14.64 -3.33 5.19
N TYR A 82 15.14 -4.54 5.45
CA TYR A 82 15.99 -4.81 6.62
C TYR A 82 17.33 -4.07 6.51
N ILE A 83 17.98 -4.13 5.35
CA ILE A 83 19.24 -3.42 5.11
C ILE A 83 19.07 -1.91 5.35
N TYR A 84 17.99 -1.30 4.84
CA TYR A 84 17.72 0.11 5.07
C TYR A 84 17.45 0.44 6.55
N GLY A 85 16.79 -0.47 7.29
CA GLY A 85 16.63 -0.36 8.74
C GLY A 85 17.96 -0.37 9.48
N VAL A 86 18.88 -1.25 9.07
CA VAL A 86 20.26 -1.33 9.60
C VAL A 86 21.02 -0.03 9.32
N GLU A 87 21.02 0.47 8.08
CA GLU A 87 21.68 1.74 7.73
C GLU A 87 21.19 2.91 8.61
N LYS A 88 19.88 2.98 8.87
CA LYS A 88 19.31 3.99 9.76
C LYS A 88 19.76 3.83 11.20
N TYR A 89 19.86 2.59 11.68
CA TYR A 89 20.36 2.31 13.03
C TYR A 89 21.83 2.70 13.17
N LEU A 90 22.69 2.31 12.22
CA LEU A 90 24.11 2.67 12.26
C LEU A 90 24.32 4.18 12.18
N LYS A 91 23.54 4.88 11.34
CA LYS A 91 23.56 6.34 11.30
C LYS A 91 23.14 6.97 12.63
N PHE A 92 22.15 6.39 13.31
CA PHE A 92 21.77 6.83 14.65
C PHE A 92 22.90 6.63 15.67
N LEU A 93 23.55 5.47 15.65
CA LEU A 93 24.66 5.16 16.55
C LEU A 93 25.85 6.10 16.36
N SER A 94 26.24 6.38 15.11
CA SER A 94 27.31 7.32 14.81
C SER A 94 26.99 8.72 15.35
N ASN A 95 25.76 9.19 15.13
CA ASN A 95 25.34 10.54 15.53
C ASN A 95 25.10 10.73 17.04
N ASN A 96 24.72 9.68 17.77
CA ASN A 96 24.21 9.81 19.16
C ASN A 96 24.98 9.01 20.20
N VAL A 97 25.79 8.03 19.77
CA VAL A 97 26.48 7.08 20.67
C VAL A 97 27.98 7.04 20.38
N GLY A 98 28.44 7.53 19.22
CA GLY A 98 29.85 7.57 18.84
C GLY A 98 30.38 6.26 18.25
N ILE A 99 29.50 5.29 17.96
CA ILE A 99 29.87 4.05 17.27
C ILE A 99 29.81 4.30 15.76
N ASN A 100 30.95 4.20 15.09
CA ASN A 100 31.09 4.52 13.67
C ASN A 100 31.16 3.27 12.80
N ALA A 101 30.03 2.58 12.72
CA ALA A 101 29.86 1.44 11.83
C ALA A 101 29.18 1.84 10.50
N THR A 102 29.60 1.22 9.40
CA THR A 102 28.93 1.27 8.10
C THR A 102 28.76 -0.15 7.57
N ILE A 103 27.80 -0.36 6.67
CA ILE A 103 27.66 -1.64 5.98
C ILE A 103 28.11 -1.54 4.54
N LYS A 104 28.65 -2.65 4.03
CA LYS A 104 29.00 -2.85 2.63
C LYS A 104 28.38 -4.13 2.11
N TYR A 105 27.84 -4.04 0.91
CA TYR A 105 27.28 -5.16 0.18
C TYR A 105 27.69 -5.07 -1.28
N SER A 106 28.04 -6.21 -1.88
CA SER A 106 28.42 -6.29 -3.29
C SER A 106 27.21 -6.06 -4.20
N GLN A 107 26.05 -6.60 -3.82
CA GLN A 107 24.80 -6.39 -4.53
C GLN A 107 23.60 -6.64 -3.61
N LEU A 108 22.60 -5.74 -3.66
CA LEU A 108 21.29 -6.01 -3.08
C LEU A 108 20.48 -6.94 -3.99
N PRO A 109 19.65 -7.84 -3.42
CA PRO A 109 18.73 -8.66 -4.19
C PRO A 109 17.91 -7.82 -5.18
N LYS A 110 17.99 -8.17 -6.47
CA LYS A 110 17.25 -7.46 -7.51
C LYS A 110 15.75 -7.58 -7.23
N LEU A 111 15.13 -6.42 -7.06
CA LEU A 111 13.68 -6.28 -7.11
C LEU A 111 13.25 -6.42 -8.57
N ILE A 112 12.89 -7.64 -8.98
CA ILE A 112 12.22 -7.82 -10.28
C ILE A 112 10.80 -7.25 -10.13
N MET A 113 10.61 -6.02 -10.60
CA MET A 113 9.31 -5.38 -10.75
C MET A 113 8.59 -5.93 -11.98
N GLU A 114 8.34 -7.24 -12.02
CA GLU A 114 7.18 -7.68 -12.78
C GLU A 114 5.95 -7.09 -12.09
N PRO A 115 4.83 -6.80 -12.80
CA PRO A 115 3.54 -6.55 -12.17
C PRO A 115 3.05 -7.86 -11.54
N LYS A 116 3.80 -8.39 -10.58
CA LYS A 116 3.39 -9.50 -9.74
C LYS A 116 2.11 -9.03 -9.08
N ASN A 117 1.05 -9.79 -9.28
CA ASN A 117 -0.22 -9.64 -8.60
C ASN A 117 -1.15 -8.54 -9.16
N ALA A 118 -1.15 -8.31 -10.48
CA ALA A 118 -2.22 -7.58 -11.18
C ALA A 118 -3.23 -8.57 -11.79
N LEU A 119 -4.53 -8.27 -11.67
CA LEU A 119 -5.58 -9.08 -12.29
C LEU A 119 -5.67 -8.77 -13.79
N THR A 120 -5.87 -9.81 -14.60
CA THR A 120 -6.29 -9.67 -16.00
C THR A 120 -7.72 -9.14 -16.11
N ASP A 121 -8.11 -8.59 -17.26
CA ASP A 121 -9.48 -8.11 -17.52
C ASP A 121 -10.53 -9.20 -17.20
N LYS A 122 -10.30 -10.43 -17.67
CA LYS A 122 -11.17 -11.59 -17.39
C LYS A 122 -11.28 -11.88 -15.89
N GLN A 123 -10.17 -11.80 -15.15
CA GLN A 123 -10.18 -11.99 -13.70
C GLN A 123 -10.89 -10.85 -12.98
N VAL A 124 -10.79 -9.60 -13.44
CA VAL A 124 -11.54 -8.49 -12.85
C VAL A 124 -13.04 -8.65 -13.07
N LEU A 125 -13.47 -9.06 -14.26
CA LEU A 125 -14.88 -9.32 -14.54
C LEU A 125 -15.42 -10.49 -13.71
N HIS A 126 -14.64 -11.58 -13.57
CA HIS A 126 -15.01 -12.67 -12.66
C HIS A 126 -15.08 -12.19 -11.20
N TYR A 127 -14.13 -11.37 -10.75
CA TYR A 127 -14.14 -10.77 -9.43
C TYR A 127 -15.40 -9.94 -9.19
N PHE A 128 -15.83 -9.12 -10.16
CA PHE A 128 -17.07 -8.36 -10.06
C PHE A 128 -18.31 -9.25 -9.96
N LYS A 129 -18.38 -10.34 -10.74
CA LYS A 129 -19.47 -11.33 -10.65
C LYS A 129 -19.54 -11.93 -9.23
N VAL A 130 -18.41 -12.36 -8.67
CA VAL A 130 -18.33 -12.87 -7.29
C VAL A 130 -18.78 -11.80 -6.28
N VAL A 131 -18.33 -10.56 -6.45
CA VAL A 131 -18.73 -9.47 -5.55
C VAL A 131 -20.25 -9.20 -5.62
N ASP A 132 -20.83 -9.19 -6.82
CA ASP A 132 -22.25 -8.98 -7.03
C ASP A 132 -23.12 -10.11 -6.43
N THR A 133 -22.62 -11.36 -6.43
CA THR A 133 -23.32 -12.52 -5.85
C THR A 133 -23.31 -12.51 -4.32
N TYR A 134 -22.17 -12.21 -3.69
CA TYR A 134 -21.98 -12.49 -2.26
C TYR A 134 -22.00 -11.26 -1.35
N PHE A 135 -21.95 -10.04 -1.92
CA PHE A 135 -21.84 -8.83 -1.12
C PHE A 135 -22.97 -7.84 -1.39
N LYS A 136 -23.37 -7.14 -0.33
CA LYS A 136 -24.31 -6.01 -0.37
C LYS A 136 -23.56 -4.71 -0.11
N ASP A 137 -24.19 -3.60 -0.43
CA ASP A 137 -23.66 -2.28 -0.08
C ASP A 137 -23.57 -2.09 1.43
N PRO A 138 -22.53 -1.39 1.92
CA PRO A 138 -21.53 -0.64 1.16
C PRO A 138 -20.30 -1.47 0.71
N TYR A 139 -20.20 -2.74 1.13
CA TYR A 139 -19.05 -3.60 0.77
C TYR A 139 -18.99 -3.89 -0.73
N LYS A 140 -20.15 -4.15 -1.37
CA LYS A 140 -20.24 -4.40 -2.81
C LYS A 140 -19.59 -3.28 -3.61
N THR A 141 -20.05 -2.04 -3.43
CA THR A 141 -19.48 -0.88 -4.12
C THR A 141 -18.01 -0.66 -3.77
N LEU A 142 -17.63 -0.72 -2.49
CA LEU A 142 -16.24 -0.58 -2.05
C LEU A 142 -15.31 -1.57 -2.77
N LEU A 143 -15.69 -2.85 -2.79
CA LEU A 143 -14.91 -3.92 -3.39
C LEU A 143 -14.78 -3.76 -4.90
N LYS A 144 -15.82 -3.27 -5.60
CA LYS A 144 -15.77 -3.02 -7.05
C LYS A 144 -14.97 -1.76 -7.41
N VAL A 145 -15.00 -0.72 -6.58
CA VAL A 145 -14.26 0.54 -6.84
C VAL A 145 -12.75 0.41 -6.62
N LEU A 146 -12.30 -0.52 -5.77
CA LEU A 146 -10.88 -0.77 -5.51
C LEU A 146 -10.02 -0.93 -6.78
N PRO A 147 -10.32 -1.87 -7.71
CA PRO A 147 -9.56 -2.01 -8.97
C PRO A 147 -9.76 -0.85 -9.95
N LEU A 148 -10.75 0.02 -9.74
CA LEU A 148 -11.15 1.08 -10.68
C LEU A 148 -10.60 2.47 -10.34
N SER A 149 -9.99 2.63 -9.16
CA SER A 149 -9.66 3.95 -8.60
C SER A 149 -8.18 4.16 -8.31
N GLY A 150 -7.33 3.12 -8.37
CA GLY A 150 -5.90 3.24 -8.07
C GLY A 150 -5.57 3.65 -6.62
N LEU A 151 -6.57 3.76 -5.74
CA LEU A 151 -6.40 4.18 -4.35
C LEU A 151 -5.76 3.10 -3.50
N ARG A 152 -5.00 3.51 -2.48
CA ARG A 152 -4.63 2.61 -1.40
C ARG A 152 -5.88 2.31 -0.57
N ILE A 153 -5.95 1.10 -0.04
CA ILE A 153 -7.06 0.67 0.84
C ILE A 153 -7.31 1.61 2.03
N LYS A 154 -6.28 2.17 2.66
CA LYS A 154 -6.47 3.13 3.75
C LYS A 154 -7.09 4.45 3.25
N GLU A 155 -6.73 4.90 2.05
CA GLU A 155 -7.24 6.13 1.45
C GLU A 155 -8.73 5.99 1.13
N ILE A 156 -9.13 4.93 0.43
CA ILE A 156 -10.55 4.68 0.08
C ILE A 156 -11.44 4.48 1.31
N LEU A 157 -10.92 3.80 2.35
CA LEU A 157 -11.64 3.61 3.62
C LEU A 157 -11.83 4.90 4.40
N SER A 158 -11.00 5.92 4.18
CA SER A 158 -11.10 7.22 4.83
C SER A 158 -11.91 8.26 4.05
N LEU A 159 -12.39 7.94 2.84
CA LEU A 159 -13.10 8.89 1.99
C LEU A 159 -14.40 9.35 2.62
N ARG A 160 -14.66 10.64 2.47
CA ARG A 160 -15.93 11.32 2.77
C ARG A 160 -16.68 11.62 1.49
N LEU A 161 -17.98 11.90 1.61
CA LEU A 161 -18.82 12.30 0.47
C LEU A 161 -18.27 13.53 -0.25
N GLN A 162 -17.77 14.52 0.49
CA GLN A 162 -17.15 15.73 -0.05
C GLN A 162 -15.87 15.47 -0.87
N ASP A 163 -15.21 14.33 -0.65
CA ASP A 163 -14.00 13.96 -1.37
C ASP A 163 -14.31 13.40 -2.77
N VAL A 164 -15.58 13.14 -3.08
CA VAL A 164 -16.06 12.62 -4.37
C VAL A 164 -16.70 13.76 -5.16
N ILE A 165 -15.99 14.22 -6.19
CA ILE A 165 -16.42 15.34 -7.04
C ILE A 165 -16.97 14.79 -8.34
N LYS A 166 -18.23 15.12 -8.63
CA LYS A 166 -18.83 14.82 -9.93
C LYS A 166 -18.42 15.89 -10.95
N THR A 167 -17.89 15.46 -12.09
CA THR A 167 -17.57 16.31 -13.24
C THR A 167 -18.35 15.85 -14.47
N LYS A 168 -18.17 16.54 -15.61
CA LYS A 168 -18.77 16.13 -16.88
C LYS A 168 -18.25 14.77 -17.37
N SER A 169 -17.01 14.43 -17.03
CA SER A 169 -16.33 13.22 -17.50
C SER A 169 -16.40 12.04 -16.52
N GLY A 170 -17.02 12.21 -15.35
CA GLY A 170 -17.17 11.16 -14.35
C GLY A 170 -16.96 11.65 -12.93
N TYR A 171 -16.39 10.81 -12.06
CA TYR A 171 -16.02 11.17 -10.70
C TYR A 171 -14.51 11.33 -10.56
N ILE A 172 -14.13 12.36 -9.79
CA ILE A 172 -12.77 12.62 -9.34
C ILE A 172 -12.75 12.45 -7.83
N ILE A 173 -11.80 11.65 -7.32
CA ILE A 173 -11.60 11.47 -5.88
C ILE A 173 -10.44 12.36 -5.42
N LYS A 174 -10.71 13.22 -4.44
CA LYS A 174 -9.68 13.97 -3.71
C LYS A 174 -9.08 13.11 -2.61
N VAL A 175 -7.79 12.83 -2.73
CA VAL A 175 -7.04 12.01 -1.77
C VAL A 175 -6.09 12.91 -1.00
N LEU A 176 -6.28 13.01 0.31
CA LEU A 176 -5.35 13.69 1.20
C LEU A 176 -4.10 12.82 1.39
N ASN A 177 -2.92 13.31 0.99
CA ASN A 177 -1.68 12.62 1.32
C ASN A 177 -1.28 12.95 2.77
N THR A 178 -1.01 11.91 3.56
CA THR A 178 -0.71 11.99 5.00
C THR A 178 0.66 12.60 5.31
N LYS A 179 1.53 12.83 4.30
CA LYS A 179 2.81 13.54 4.47
C LYS A 179 2.79 14.84 3.67
N GLY A 180 2.80 15.98 4.39
CA GLY A 180 3.03 17.31 3.83
C GLY A 180 1.79 18.06 3.32
N GLY A 181 0.57 17.65 3.67
CA GLY A 181 -0.66 18.41 3.38
C GLY A 181 -1.06 18.50 1.91
N LYS A 182 -0.35 17.81 1.01
CA LYS A 182 -0.66 17.83 -0.43
C LYS A 182 -1.80 16.87 -0.73
N TYR A 183 -2.81 17.31 -1.48
CA TYR A 183 -3.83 16.42 -2.03
C TYR A 183 -3.43 15.96 -3.44
N ARG A 184 -3.98 14.83 -3.88
CA ARG A 184 -3.98 14.42 -5.29
C ARG A 184 -5.40 14.09 -5.72
N GLU A 185 -5.69 14.38 -6.98
CA GLU A 185 -6.98 14.07 -7.59
C GLU A 185 -6.82 12.83 -8.46
N VAL A 186 -7.71 11.85 -8.27
CA VAL A 186 -7.64 10.57 -8.96
C VAL A 186 -8.99 10.32 -9.65
N PRO A 187 -9.04 10.33 -10.99
CA PRO A 187 -10.24 9.97 -11.71
C PRO A 187 -10.47 8.45 -11.65
N ILE A 188 -11.74 8.07 -11.57
CA ILE A 188 -12.18 6.68 -11.57
C ILE A 188 -12.38 6.22 -13.02
N LEU A 189 -12.04 4.97 -13.32
CA LEU A 189 -12.37 4.35 -14.61
C LEU A 189 -13.89 4.39 -14.87
N THR A 190 -14.29 4.41 -16.14
CA THR A 190 -15.69 4.58 -16.58
C THR A 190 -16.66 3.62 -15.93
N TYR A 191 -16.28 2.34 -15.84
CA TYR A 191 -17.09 1.33 -15.16
C TYR A 191 -17.33 1.69 -13.67
N GLY A 192 -16.34 2.29 -13.02
CA GLY A 192 -16.44 2.74 -11.64
C GLY A 192 -17.31 3.98 -11.47
N ASN A 193 -17.41 4.85 -12.49
CA ASN A 193 -18.35 5.98 -12.48
C ASN A 193 -19.80 5.51 -12.40
N LYS A 194 -20.15 4.46 -13.14
CA LYS A 194 -21.49 3.85 -13.10
C LYS A 194 -21.78 3.26 -11.73
N ILE A 195 -20.87 2.41 -11.22
CA ILE A 195 -21.00 1.77 -9.90
C ILE A 195 -21.16 2.82 -8.79
N LEU A 196 -20.35 3.89 -8.83
CA LEU A 196 -20.39 4.93 -7.82
C LEU A 196 -21.67 5.77 -7.93
N SER A 197 -22.16 6.05 -9.15
CA SER A 197 -23.44 6.74 -9.35
C SER A 197 -24.61 5.95 -8.75
N GLU A 198 -24.68 4.64 -9.03
CA GLU A 198 -25.73 3.75 -8.54
C GLU A 198 -25.71 3.68 -7.00
N TYR A 199 -24.52 3.56 -6.41
CA TYR A 199 -24.34 3.57 -4.97
C TYR A 199 -24.76 4.89 -4.33
N LEU A 200 -24.30 6.01 -4.88
CA LEU A 200 -24.55 7.35 -4.35
C LEU A 200 -26.02 7.73 -4.43
N SER A 201 -26.68 7.46 -5.57
CA SER A 201 -28.10 7.76 -5.77
C SER A 201 -29.03 6.77 -5.08
N GLY A 202 -28.62 5.51 -4.92
CA GLY A 202 -29.41 4.44 -4.34
C GLY A 202 -29.16 4.27 -2.84
N TRP A 203 -28.28 3.32 -2.49
CA TRP A 203 -28.05 2.93 -1.10
C TRP A 203 -27.64 4.13 -0.23
N ARG A 204 -26.71 4.97 -0.70
CA ARG A 204 -26.18 6.05 0.12
C ARG A 204 -27.18 7.17 0.42
N THR A 205 -28.11 7.44 -0.50
CA THR A 205 -29.25 8.35 -0.29
C THR A 205 -30.21 7.79 0.76
N LYS A 206 -30.63 6.53 0.60
CA LYS A 206 -31.58 5.87 1.53
C LYS A 206 -31.06 5.79 2.97
N PHE A 207 -29.75 5.73 3.08
CA PHE A 207 -29.04 5.54 4.32
C PHE A 207 -28.26 6.79 4.75
N HIS A 208 -28.70 7.97 4.29
CA HIS A 208 -28.22 9.25 4.79
C HIS A 208 -28.73 9.46 6.22
N ILE A 209 -27.81 9.42 7.18
CA ILE A 209 -28.07 9.77 8.58
C ILE A 209 -27.28 11.05 8.85
N ASP A 210 -27.93 12.07 9.42
CA ASP A 210 -27.27 13.32 9.79
C ASP A 210 -26.01 13.03 10.62
N GLY A 211 -24.90 13.66 10.22
CA GLY A 211 -23.59 13.46 10.83
C GLY A 211 -22.80 12.23 10.35
N VAL A 212 -23.31 11.44 9.40
CA VAL A 212 -22.55 10.39 8.70
C VAL A 212 -22.09 10.91 7.34
N ASP A 213 -20.82 11.32 7.25
CA ASP A 213 -20.24 11.94 6.05
C ASP A 213 -19.30 11.00 5.28
N MET A 214 -18.95 9.84 5.82
CA MET A 214 -18.11 8.90 5.10
C MET A 214 -18.78 8.32 3.85
N LEU A 215 -17.96 8.06 2.83
CA LEU A 215 -18.36 7.44 1.57
C LEU A 215 -18.77 5.98 1.77
N PHE A 216 -17.94 5.20 2.49
CA PHE A 216 -18.18 3.78 2.78
C PHE A 216 -18.29 3.54 4.28
N PRO A 217 -19.48 3.76 4.88
CA PRO A 217 -19.62 3.67 6.31
C PRO A 217 -19.79 2.23 6.81
N LYS A 218 -19.33 1.98 8.05
CA LYS A 218 -19.44 0.64 8.64
C LYS A 218 -20.92 0.31 8.87
N PRO A 219 -21.45 -0.77 8.25
CA PRO A 219 -22.80 -1.24 8.53
C PRO A 219 -22.86 -1.83 9.95
N TYR A 220 -23.96 -1.57 10.67
CA TYR A 220 -24.21 -2.09 12.01
C TYR A 220 -25.70 -2.41 12.20
N LYS A 221 -26.08 -3.68 12.05
CA LYS A 221 -27.49 -4.10 11.97
C LYS A 221 -28.21 -3.25 10.91
N ASP A 222 -29.34 -2.65 11.25
CA ASP A 222 -30.12 -1.76 10.39
C ASP A 222 -29.67 -0.29 10.48
N ARG A 223 -28.52 -0.02 11.11
CA ARG A 223 -27.97 1.33 11.30
C ARG A 223 -26.58 1.46 10.68
N ILE A 224 -26.14 2.70 10.56
CA ILE A 224 -24.81 3.05 10.06
C ILE A 224 -24.07 3.83 11.13
N ARG A 225 -22.76 3.58 11.23
CA ARG A 225 -21.86 4.38 12.07
C ARG A 225 -21.01 5.26 11.18
N ASN A 226 -20.75 6.50 11.60
CA ASN A 226 -19.73 7.34 10.98
C ASN A 226 -18.31 6.88 11.36
N LYS A 227 -18.00 5.61 11.06
CA LYS A 227 -16.72 4.95 11.35
C LYS A 227 -16.32 4.09 10.17
N PRO A 228 -15.06 4.17 9.70
CA PRO A 228 -14.61 3.47 8.50
C PRO A 228 -14.81 1.97 8.63
N ILE A 229 -15.10 1.31 7.52
CA ILE A 229 -14.97 -0.15 7.46
C ILE A 229 -13.54 -0.50 7.84
N ALA A 230 -13.37 -1.47 8.74
CA ALA A 230 -12.05 -1.86 9.20
C ALA A 230 -11.23 -2.49 8.06
N TYR A 231 -9.96 -2.08 7.94
CA TYR A 231 -9.02 -2.64 6.97
C TYR A 231 -9.00 -4.17 6.99
N THR A 232 -8.94 -4.76 8.19
CA THR A 232 -8.92 -6.21 8.40
C THR A 232 -10.17 -6.90 7.87
N SER A 233 -11.34 -6.25 7.90
CA SER A 233 -12.59 -6.78 7.32
C SER A 233 -12.49 -6.87 5.79
N VAL A 234 -12.01 -5.81 5.13
CA VAL A 234 -11.83 -5.81 3.68
C VAL A 234 -10.76 -6.81 3.27
N PHE A 235 -9.63 -6.84 3.98
CA PHE A 235 -8.55 -7.77 3.71
C PHE A 235 -9.02 -9.23 3.74
N LYS A 236 -9.76 -9.63 4.79
CA LYS A 236 -10.32 -10.98 4.90
C LYS A 236 -11.27 -11.32 3.74
N LYS A 237 -12.12 -10.37 3.34
CA LYS A 237 -13.06 -10.55 2.21
C LYS A 237 -12.33 -10.71 0.88
N VAL A 238 -11.35 -9.86 0.60
CA VAL A 238 -10.53 -9.93 -0.61
C VAL A 238 -9.76 -11.25 -0.67
N LYS A 239 -9.20 -11.68 0.46
CA LYS A 239 -8.51 -12.98 0.56
C LYS A 239 -9.46 -14.16 0.28
N ALA A 240 -10.65 -14.16 0.87
CA ALA A 240 -11.65 -15.20 0.62
C ALA A 240 -12.11 -15.25 -0.86
N ILE A 241 -12.30 -14.09 -1.50
CA ILE A 241 -12.58 -14.02 -2.94
C ILE A 241 -11.40 -14.58 -3.75
N GLY A 242 -10.16 -14.23 -3.37
CA GLY A 242 -8.95 -14.77 -3.97
C GLY A 242 -8.88 -16.29 -3.89
N GLU A 243 -9.16 -16.86 -2.72
CA GLU A 243 -9.24 -18.32 -2.50
C GLU A 243 -10.31 -18.96 -3.39
N TYR A 244 -11.53 -18.38 -3.43
CA TYR A 244 -12.62 -18.84 -4.30
C TYR A 244 -12.25 -18.82 -5.79
N MET A 245 -11.52 -17.79 -6.23
CA MET A 245 -11.10 -17.64 -7.62
C MET A 245 -9.83 -18.43 -7.99
N GLY A 246 -9.18 -19.10 -7.02
CA GLY A 246 -7.88 -19.76 -7.22
C GLY A 246 -6.68 -18.80 -7.32
N ILE A 247 -6.82 -17.56 -6.87
CA ILE A 247 -5.83 -16.47 -6.95
C ILE A 247 -5.24 -16.20 -5.56
N LYS A 248 -4.29 -17.04 -5.12
CA LYS A 248 -3.70 -16.99 -3.77
C LYS A 248 -3.00 -15.67 -3.41
N TRP A 249 -2.53 -14.93 -4.41
CA TRP A 249 -1.82 -13.66 -4.22
C TRP A 249 -2.75 -12.44 -4.11
N LEU A 250 -4.07 -12.62 -4.28
CA LEU A 250 -5.01 -11.50 -4.31
C LEU A 250 -5.11 -10.83 -2.93
N THR A 251 -4.70 -9.56 -2.88
CA THR A 251 -4.79 -8.71 -1.70
C THR A 251 -5.33 -7.33 -2.07
N PRO A 252 -5.73 -6.48 -1.12
CA PRO A 252 -6.13 -5.11 -1.44
C PRO A 252 -5.05 -4.30 -2.20
N HIS A 253 -3.77 -4.64 -2.06
CA HIS A 253 -2.68 -3.98 -2.79
C HIS A 253 -2.65 -4.38 -4.28
N SER A 254 -3.05 -5.62 -4.59
CA SER A 254 -3.14 -6.15 -5.95
C SER A 254 -4.04 -5.29 -6.85
N PHE A 255 -5.15 -4.76 -6.34
CA PHE A 255 -6.06 -3.90 -7.11
C PHE A 255 -5.40 -2.62 -7.64
N ARG A 256 -4.41 -2.11 -6.92
CA ARG A 256 -3.67 -0.94 -7.35
C ARG A 256 -2.70 -1.27 -8.48
N ALA A 257 -2.09 -2.45 -8.45
CA ALA A 257 -1.35 -2.99 -9.58
C ALA A 257 -2.28 -3.23 -10.78
N THR A 258 -3.46 -3.81 -10.56
CA THR A 258 -4.49 -3.99 -11.59
C THR A 258 -4.86 -2.66 -12.28
N TYR A 259 -5.10 -1.60 -11.50
CA TYR A 259 -5.37 -0.26 -12.05
C TYR A 259 -4.19 0.27 -12.88
N ALA A 260 -2.97 0.18 -12.35
CA ALA A 260 -1.76 0.63 -13.04
C ALA A 260 -1.54 -0.11 -14.37
N THR A 261 -1.65 -1.44 -14.35
CA THR A 261 -1.55 -2.30 -15.53
C THR A 261 -2.65 -1.97 -16.53
N LYS A 262 -3.88 -1.71 -16.09
CA LYS A 262 -4.98 -1.35 -17.00
C LYS A 262 -4.71 -0.03 -17.74
N LEU A 263 -4.22 0.98 -17.03
CA LEU A 263 -3.83 2.25 -17.62
C LEU A 263 -2.66 2.08 -18.61
N ALA A 264 -1.63 1.33 -18.21
CA ALA A 264 -0.47 1.07 -19.07
C ALA A 264 -0.86 0.35 -20.36
N ASN A 265 -1.68 -0.71 -20.26
CA ASN A 265 -2.19 -1.46 -21.41
C ASN A 265 -3.09 -0.63 -22.32
N SER A 266 -3.60 0.50 -21.84
CA SER A 266 -4.42 1.43 -22.60
C SER A 266 -3.63 2.63 -23.14
N GLY A 267 -2.29 2.57 -23.09
CA GLY A 267 -1.39 3.58 -23.65
C GLY A 267 -1.17 4.82 -22.79
N VAL A 268 -1.59 4.80 -21.52
CA VAL A 268 -1.31 5.92 -20.60
C VAL A 268 0.17 5.90 -20.23
N ASN A 269 0.85 7.04 -20.38
CA ASN A 269 2.29 7.10 -20.10
C ASN A 269 2.61 6.88 -18.61
N THR A 270 3.76 6.26 -18.33
CA THR A 270 4.20 5.86 -16.99
C THR A 270 4.23 7.03 -16.00
N ILE A 271 4.62 8.23 -16.46
CA ILE A 271 4.67 9.43 -15.62
C ILE A 271 3.27 9.80 -15.10
N THR A 272 2.25 9.73 -15.95
CA THR A 272 0.86 9.98 -15.55
C THR A 272 0.38 8.92 -14.57
N ILE A 273 0.69 7.65 -14.82
CA ILE A 273 0.33 6.55 -13.91
C ILE A 273 0.96 6.77 -12.52
N MET A 274 2.25 7.13 -12.45
CA MET A 274 2.94 7.41 -11.19
C MET A 274 2.33 8.59 -10.42
N LYS A 275 1.91 9.65 -11.13
CA LYS A 275 1.23 10.81 -10.54
C LYS A 275 -0.13 10.42 -9.93
N LEU A 276 -0.96 9.68 -10.66
CA LEU A 276 -2.27 9.18 -10.19
C LEU A 276 -2.12 8.29 -8.95
N LEU A 277 -1.11 7.43 -8.97
CA LEU A 277 -0.81 6.57 -7.85
C LEU A 277 -0.21 7.35 -6.66
N GLY A 278 0.44 8.50 -6.87
CA GLY A 278 1.07 9.26 -5.79
C GLY A 278 2.35 8.57 -5.29
N HIS A 279 3.22 8.19 -6.24
CA HIS A 279 4.58 7.74 -5.95
C HIS A 279 5.48 8.97 -5.76
N SER A 280 6.16 9.07 -4.62
CA SER A 280 6.93 10.25 -4.19
C SER A 280 8.32 10.38 -4.85
N SER A 281 8.58 9.65 -5.92
CA SER A 281 9.79 9.83 -6.74
C SER A 281 9.54 9.32 -8.16
N PRO A 282 9.51 10.23 -9.14
CA PRO A 282 10.28 10.09 -10.35
C PRO A 282 11.56 10.90 -10.12
N SER A 283 12.71 10.22 -10.07
CA SER A 283 14.00 10.87 -10.18
C SER A 283 14.01 11.70 -11.46
N THR A 284 14.03 13.02 -11.25
CA THR A 284 14.63 14.06 -12.09
C THR A 284 14.13 14.22 -13.53
N THR A 285 13.84 15.49 -13.84
CA THR A 285 13.87 16.11 -15.18
C THR A 285 12.90 15.55 -16.23
N THR A 286 11.68 16.10 -16.26
CA THR A 286 11.15 16.93 -17.38
C THR A 286 9.72 17.38 -17.00
N ILE A 287 9.59 18.62 -16.54
CA ILE A 287 8.33 19.25 -16.14
C ILE A 287 7.75 19.98 -17.35
N TYR A 288 7.07 19.29 -18.26
CA TYR A 288 6.35 19.98 -19.34
C TYR A 288 4.89 19.54 -19.56
N ASP A 289 4.36 18.58 -18.80
CA ASP A 289 2.92 18.29 -18.85
C ASP A 289 2.38 18.04 -17.44
N ARG A 290 1.60 19.01 -16.93
CA ARG A 290 0.76 18.87 -15.73
C ARG A 290 -0.69 18.77 -16.20
N PRO A 291 -1.12 17.63 -16.78
CA PRO A 291 -2.50 17.46 -17.17
C PRO A 291 -3.39 17.59 -15.93
N SER A 292 -4.49 18.32 -16.06
CA SER A 292 -5.49 18.45 -15.00
C SER A 292 -6.14 17.09 -14.72
N ALA A 293 -6.77 16.93 -13.56
CA ALA A 293 -7.51 15.70 -13.27
C ALA A 293 -8.66 15.46 -14.27
N GLU A 294 -9.20 16.52 -14.87
CA GLU A 294 -10.18 16.44 -15.95
C GLU A 294 -9.56 15.97 -17.27
N ASP A 295 -8.37 16.43 -17.63
CA ASP A 295 -7.61 15.89 -18.78
C ASP A 295 -7.32 14.40 -18.60
N LEU A 296 -6.93 14.00 -17.38
CA LEU A 296 -6.69 12.61 -17.04
C LEU A 296 -7.97 11.79 -17.09
N SER A 297 -9.09 12.31 -16.59
CA SER A 297 -10.41 11.70 -16.70
C SER A 297 -10.79 11.48 -18.16
N ASN A 298 -10.59 12.48 -19.01
CA ASN A 298 -10.84 12.39 -20.45
C ASN A 298 -9.97 11.35 -21.16
N ARG A 299 -8.71 11.17 -20.73
CA ARG A 299 -7.81 10.15 -21.28
C ARG A 299 -8.23 8.73 -20.89
N ILE A 300 -8.92 8.53 -19.76
CA ILE A 300 -9.30 7.20 -19.27
C ILE A 300 -10.79 6.86 -19.46
N LYS A 301 -11.61 7.79 -19.98
CA LYS A 301 -13.07 7.63 -20.12
C LYS A 301 -13.54 6.49 -21.05
N ASN A 302 -12.64 5.91 -21.85
CA ASN A 302 -12.94 4.79 -22.74
C ASN A 302 -12.23 3.50 -22.32
N ILE A 303 -11.58 3.49 -21.15
CA ILE A 303 -10.86 2.32 -20.65
C ILE A 303 -11.85 1.42 -19.90
N GLU A 304 -12.17 0.28 -20.52
CA GLU A 304 -13.07 -0.73 -19.97
C GLU A 304 -12.41 -2.10 -19.91
N TYR A 305 -12.84 -2.93 -18.95
CA TYR A 305 -12.47 -4.34 -18.93
C TYR A 305 -13.28 -5.08 -19.99
N LYS A 306 -12.61 -5.78 -20.91
CA LYS A 306 -13.26 -6.50 -22.00
C LYS A 306 -13.30 -8.00 -21.71
N GLU A 307 -14.41 -8.66 -22.06
CA GLU A 307 -14.36 -10.10 -22.32
C GLU A 307 -13.68 -10.29 -23.68
N ASP A 308 -12.68 -11.17 -23.77
CA ASP A 308 -12.08 -11.49 -25.07
C ASP A 308 -13.18 -11.96 -26.02
N LYS A 309 -13.28 -11.33 -27.19
CA LYS A 309 -14.09 -11.89 -28.28
C LYS A 309 -13.42 -13.19 -28.69
N LYS A 310 -14.08 -14.32 -28.43
CA LYS A 310 -13.74 -15.61 -29.04
C LYS A 310 -13.78 -15.50 -30.55
#